data_AF-T1ILF4-F1
#
_entry.id   AF-T1ILF4-F1
#
_cell.length_a   1.000
_cell.length_b   1.000
_cell.length_c   1.000
_cell.angle_alpha   90.00
_cell.angle_beta   90.00
_cell.angle_gamma   90.00
#
_symmetry.space_group_name_H-M   'P 1'
#
loop_
_entity.id
_entity.type
_entity.pdbx_description
1 polymer ?
#
loop_
_entity_poly.entity_id
_entity_poly.type
_entity_poly.pdbx_seq_one_letter_code
_entity_poly.pdbx_strand_id
1 'polypeptide(L)' 'MILCRVTLGKSFLQFSAMKMAHAPPGHHSVIGRPSAGGLSFPEYVIYRGEQAYPEYLINYQIYLN' A
#
# COMPACT_ATOMS: atom_id res chain seq x y z
N MET A 1 13.85 -7.24 0.46
CA MET A 1 12.39 -7.02 0.33
C MET A 1 11.75 -7.43 1.64
N ILE A 2 10.72 -6.72 2.13
CA ILE A 2 9.96 -7.15 3.31
C ILE A 2 8.57 -7.56 2.83
N LEU A 3 8.12 -8.75 3.22
CA LEU A 3 6.74 -9.16 3.05
C LEU A 3 6.03 -8.95 4.38
N CYS A 4 5.17 -7.95 4.43
CA CYS A 4 4.47 -7.54 5.65
C CYS A 4 3.09 -8.19 5.76
N ARG A 5 2.66 -8.46 6.99
CA ARG A 5 1.23 -8.57 7.31
C ARG A 5 0.69 -7.16 7.52
N VAL A 6 -0.34 -6.76 6.78
CA VAL A 6 -0.90 -5.40 6.82
C VAL A 6 -2.40 -5.43 7.06
N THR A 7 -2.86 -4.76 8.11
CA THR A 7 -4.29 -4.59 8.41
C THR A 7 -4.84 -3.36 7.69
N LEU A 8 -5.60 -3.60 6.61
CA LEU A 8 -6.16 -2.53 5.78
C LEU A 8 -7.47 -1.94 6.33
N GLY A 9 -8.24 -2.72 7.11
CA GLY A 9 -9.58 -2.31 7.55
C GLY A 9 -10.48 -1.90 6.39
N LYS A 10 -11.32 -0.88 6.60
CA LYS A 10 -12.09 -0.26 5.52
C LYS A 10 -11.19 0.63 4.67
N SER A 11 -10.96 0.24 3.42
CA SER A 11 -10.12 0.97 2.46
C SER A 11 -10.89 1.99 1.63
N PHE A 12 -10.33 3.18 1.46
CA PHE A 12 -10.83 4.17 0.51
C PHE A 12 -10.17 3.94 -0.86
N LEU A 13 -10.98 3.83 -1.92
CA LEU A 13 -10.48 3.50 -3.25
C LEU A 13 -10.28 4.76 -4.08
N GLN A 14 -9.09 4.93 -4.65
CA GLN A 14 -8.74 6.08 -5.50
C GLN A 14 -7.91 5.63 -6.71
N PHE A 15 -7.87 6.43 -7.78
CA PHE A 15 -7.08 6.11 -8.98
C PHE A 15 -5.63 6.60 -8.91
N SER A 16 -5.24 7.22 -7.80
CA SER A 16 -3.87 7.57 -7.45
C SER A 16 -3.68 7.46 -5.94
N ALA A 17 -2.47 7.09 -5.50
CA ALA A 17 -2.08 7.23 -4.10
C ALA A 17 -1.82 8.71 -3.83
N MET A 18 -2.88 9.47 -3.56
CA MET A 18 -2.75 10.87 -3.18
C MET A 18 -1.95 11.01 -1.90
N LYS A 19 -1.11 12.05 -1.80
CA LYS A 19 -0.47 12.42 -0.54
C LYS A 19 -1.54 12.87 0.44
N MET A 20 -1.90 12.01 1.38
CA MET A 20 -2.77 12.33 2.50
C MET A 20 -1.95 12.24 3.80
N ALA A 21 -2.28 13.05 4.80
CA ALA A 21 -1.64 12.93 6.11
C ALA A 21 -2.22 11.75 6.91
N HIS A 22 -3.50 11.43 6.68
CA HIS A 22 -4.26 10.40 7.39
C HIS A 22 -5.22 9.69 6.43
N ALA A 23 -5.75 8.54 6.85
CA ALA A 23 -6.85 7.89 6.14
C ALA A 23 -8.09 8.82 6.11
N PRO A 24 -8.90 8.78 5.04
CA PRO A 24 -10.17 9.51 5.00
C PRO A 24 -11.09 9.14 6.18
N PRO A 25 -12.01 10.03 6.61
CA PRO A 25 -12.96 9.73 7.68
C PRO A 25 -13.69 8.40 7.46
N GLY A 26 -13.75 7.58 8.51
CA GLY A 26 -14.36 6.24 8.48
C GLY A 26 -13.56 5.17 7.73
N HIS A 27 -12.34 5.48 7.28
CA HIS A 27 -11.44 4.54 6.62
C HIS A 27 -10.16 4.35 7.42
N HIS A 28 -9.42 3.30 7.09
CA HIS A 28 -8.20 2.88 7.81
C HIS A 28 -6.99 2.78 6.87
N SER A 29 -7.25 2.77 5.56
CA SER A 29 -6.24 2.70 4.51
C SER A 29 -6.76 3.33 3.21
N VAL A 30 -5.85 3.58 2.29
CA VAL A 30 -6.15 3.96 0.90
C VAL A 30 -5.60 2.89 -0.02
N ILE A 31 -6.37 2.56 -1.06
CA ILE A 31 -5.92 1.69 -2.16
C ILE A 31 -5.94 2.52 -3.45
N GLY A 32 -4.76 2.77 -3.99
CA GLY A 32 -4.57 3.28 -5.35
C GLY A 32 -4.83 2.16 -6.34
N ARG A 33 -5.89 2.26 -7.15
CA ARG A 33 -6.24 1.28 -8.19
C ARG A 33 -5.56 1.60 -9.52
N PRO A 34 -5.10 0.57 -10.26
CA PRO A 34 -4.62 0.76 -11.62
C PRO A 34 -5.65 1.44 -12.52
N SER A 35 -5.20 2.30 -13.42
CA SER A 35 -6.04 2.96 -14.40
C SER A 35 -5.25 3.34 -15.65
N ALA A 36 -5.94 3.51 -16.77
CA ALA A 36 -5.33 4.01 -18.00
C ALA A 36 -4.80 5.44 -17.78
N GLY A 37 -3.50 5.64 -17.99
CA GLY A 37 -2.83 6.92 -17.71
C GLY A 37 -2.53 7.20 -16.24
N GLY A 38 -2.81 6.24 -15.34
CA GLY A 38 -2.50 6.31 -13.91
C GLY A 38 -1.55 5.19 -13.46
N LEU A 39 -1.83 4.61 -12.30
CA LEU A 39 -1.02 3.53 -11.74
C LEU A 39 -1.05 2.28 -12.63
N SER A 40 0.10 1.64 -12.82
CA SER A 40 0.19 0.33 -13.50
C SER A 40 -0.17 -0.84 -12.59
N PHE A 41 0.12 -0.71 -11.29
CA PHE A 41 -0.13 -1.72 -10.25
C PHE A 41 -0.80 -1.07 -9.04
N PRO A 42 -1.55 -1.85 -8.24
CA PRO A 42 -2.18 -1.29 -7.05
C PRO A 42 -1.14 -0.87 -6.02
N GLU A 43 -1.43 0.23 -5.34
CA GLU A 43 -0.65 0.71 -4.19
C GLU A 43 -1.52 0.73 -2.94
N TYR A 44 -0.97 0.29 -1.82
CA TYR A 44 -1.68 0.18 -0.54
C TYR A 44 -1.02 1.09 0.48
N VAL A 45 -1.80 2.00 1.07
CA VAL A 45 -1.29 3.00 2.02
C VAL A 45 -2.01 2.87 3.36
N ILE A 46 -1.23 2.68 4.42
CA ILE A 46 -1.66 2.80 5.81
C ILE A 46 -1.03 4.07 6.42
N TYR A 47 -1.69 4.64 7.43
CA TYR A 47 -1.27 5.91 8.04
C TYR A 47 -0.86 5.76 9.51
N ARG A 48 -0.79 4.52 9.99
CA ARG A 48 -0.39 4.15 11.35
C ARG A 48 0.56 2.97 11.28
N GLY A 49 1.71 3.07 11.96
CA GLY A 49 2.75 2.05 11.90
C GLY A 49 2.28 0.71 12.45
N GLU A 50 1.45 0.74 13.50
CA GLU A 50 0.88 -0.43 14.16
C GLU A 50 -0.04 -1.29 13.25
N GLN A 51 -0.44 -0.79 12.08
CA GLN A 51 -1.20 -1.58 11.09
C GLN A 51 -0.33 -2.53 10.26
N ALA A 52 1.01 -2.43 10.33
CA ALA A 52 1.91 -3.32 9.61
C ALA A 52 2.88 -4.05 10.55
N TYR A 53 3.03 -5.34 10.32
CA TYR A 53 4.06 -6.16 10.95
C TYR A 53 5.01 -6.71 9.87
N PRO A 54 6.33 -6.47 9.98
CA PRO A 54 7.31 -6.98 9.02
C PRO A 54 7.52 -8.49 9.22
N GLU A 55 6.62 -9.29 8.67
CA GLU A 55 6.55 -10.75 8.92
C GLU A 55 7.77 -11.49 8.36
N TYR A 56 8.22 -11.15 7.15
CA TYR A 56 9.36 -11.81 6.52
C TYR A 56 10.34 -10.82 5.91
N LEU A 57 11.64 -11.05 6.14
CA LEU A 57 12.73 -10.38 5.45
C LEU A 57 13.28 -11.30 4.35
N ILE A 58 13.15 -10.87 3.10
CA ILE A 58 13.56 -11.63 1.91
C ILE A 58 14.87 -11.05 1.38
N ASN A 59 15.90 -11.88 1.35
CA ASN A 59 17.18 -11.61 0.71
C ASN A 59 17.14 -12.13 -0.74
N TYR A 60 17.53 -11.31 -1.71
CA TYR A 60 17.40 -11.65 -3.13
C TYR A 60 18.42 -10.89 -3.99
N GLN A 61 18.67 -11.41 -5.18
CA GLN A 61 19.42 -10.75 -6.25
C GLN A 61 18.50 -10.48 -7.43
N ILE A 62 18.64 -9.32 -8.06
CA ILE A 62 17.97 -9.03 -9.32
C ILE A 62 18.95 -9.43 -10.42
N TYR A 63 18.51 -10.31 -11.32
CA TYR A 63 19.24 -10.58 -12.55
C TYR A 63 18.68 -9.67 -13.65
N LEU A 64 19.55 -8.86 -14.24
CA LEU A 64 19.24 -8.10 -15.44
C LEU A 64 19.80 -8.88 -16.63
N ASN A 65 19.00 -9.08 -17.68
CA ASN A 65 19.47 -9.62 -18.96
C ASN A 65 20.14 -8.52 -19.78
#